data_AF-A0A6N6KQ68-F1
#
_entry.id   AF-A0A6N6KQ68-F1
#
_cell.length_a   1.000
_cell.length_b   1.000
_cell.length_c   1.000
_cell.angle_alpha   90.00
_cell.angle_beta   90.00
_cell.angle_gamma   90.00
#
_symmetry.space_group_name_H-M   'P 1'
#
loop_
_entity.id
_entity.type
_entity.pdbx_description
1 polymer ?
#
loop_
_entity_poly.entity_id
_entity_poly.type
_entity_poly.pdbx_seq_one_letter_code
_entity_poly.pdbx_strand_id
1 'polypeptide(L)'
;MTDQLINQAREILSKNWKGGFTIPTSNLYPFQWNWDSGFISLGLCHYNLNDALQEIRSLFSGQWGNGLLPHIIFHSEQEKTYFPNFDFWNSNVNPTAPLKPKSSGITQPAVHGFVVEHLIQRFPHNEKVIAFAKELFPKIVNYHRFLYEFRDPNKEGLMFIFHPWESGRDNSPLWDESLDRIEIDHSTLPKYTRRDTSIADADERPTSEQYDRYVYLLQLGKTNLYDGEAIAEESPFLIQDSMMNAILIKSNASLIKIGKRFGLDTGEIEEWQQQSISTFKQKMWNESLGFFTCYDLRAEKQILYKEIGGISPVLAGIPSEAQAKSLNDYLQSLHTRGYYLCPSFDVDDPLFDSKR
;
A
#
# COMPACT_ATOMS: atom_id res chain seq x y z
N MET A 1 -1.30 28.73 2.84
CA MET A 1 -0.44 28.22 1.76
C MET A 1 -0.35 29.32 0.72
N THR A 2 0.84 29.67 0.25
CA THR A 2 0.99 30.77 -0.73
C THR A 2 0.51 30.32 -2.11
N ASP A 3 -0.02 31.23 -2.93
CA ASP A 3 -0.42 30.92 -4.32
C ASP A 3 0.73 30.33 -5.14
N GLN A 4 1.97 30.70 -4.80
CA GLN A 4 3.19 30.12 -5.36
C GLN A 4 3.30 28.61 -5.12
N LEU A 5 3.07 28.14 -3.90
CA LEU A 5 3.13 26.70 -3.59
C LEU A 5 2.04 25.91 -4.31
N ILE A 6 0.82 26.48 -4.40
CA ILE A 6 -0.28 25.85 -5.13
C ILE A 6 0.04 25.73 -6.63
N ASN A 7 0.59 26.79 -7.24
CA ASN A 7 0.98 26.76 -8.64
C ASN A 7 2.11 25.76 -8.90
N GLN A 8 3.12 25.72 -8.03
CA GLN A 8 4.20 24.72 -8.12
C GLN A 8 3.67 23.28 -8.02
N ALA A 9 2.74 22.99 -7.10
CA ALA A 9 2.12 21.67 -6.99
C ALA A 9 1.35 21.29 -8.25
N ARG A 10 0.59 22.23 -8.84
CA ARG A 10 -0.13 22.01 -10.10
C ARG A 10 0.82 21.76 -11.27
N GLU A 11 1.92 22.49 -11.34
CA GLU A 11 2.94 22.29 -12.37
C GLU A 11 3.60 20.91 -12.28
N ILE A 12 3.91 20.44 -11.07
CA ILE A 12 4.49 19.10 -10.85
C ILE A 12 3.53 18.02 -11.35
N LEU A 13 2.27 18.04 -10.88
CA LEU A 13 1.26 17.07 -11.32
C LEU A 13 1.02 17.13 -12.83
N SER A 14 0.98 18.33 -13.42
CA SER A 14 0.78 18.48 -14.88
C SER A 14 1.98 17.95 -15.69
N LYS A 15 3.22 18.15 -15.22
CA LYS A 15 4.43 17.59 -15.87
C LYS A 15 4.45 16.06 -15.83
N ASN A 16 3.91 15.49 -14.76
CA ASN A 16 3.87 14.05 -14.54
C ASN A 16 2.66 13.36 -15.18
N TRP A 17 1.65 14.10 -15.65
CA TRP A 17 0.51 13.55 -16.37
C TRP A 17 0.91 12.94 -17.73
N LYS A 18 0.48 11.72 -18.00
CA LYS A 18 0.79 10.95 -19.23
C LYS A 18 -0.45 10.63 -20.07
N GLY A 19 -1.50 11.45 -19.98
CA GLY A 19 -2.69 11.32 -20.84
C GLY A 19 -3.72 10.30 -20.37
N GLY A 20 -3.67 9.91 -19.09
CA GLY A 20 -4.63 8.98 -18.49
C GLY A 20 -4.25 8.53 -17.08
N PHE A 21 -2.98 8.67 -16.73
CA PHE A 21 -2.41 8.43 -15.40
C PHE A 21 -1.27 9.41 -15.15
N THR A 22 -0.78 9.45 -13.92
CA THR A 22 0.32 10.30 -13.47
C THR A 22 1.46 9.42 -12.98
N ILE A 23 2.68 9.75 -13.38
CA ILE A 23 3.87 9.10 -12.84
C ILE A 23 4.30 9.75 -11.51
N PRO A 24 4.79 9.00 -10.49
CA PRO A 24 5.23 9.60 -9.23
C PRO A 24 6.40 10.57 -9.43
N THR A 25 7.40 10.19 -10.23
CA THR A 25 8.51 11.05 -10.63
C THR A 25 9.09 10.63 -11.97
N SER A 26 9.39 11.61 -12.82
CA SER A 26 9.93 11.41 -14.18
C SER A 26 11.26 10.68 -14.24
N ASN A 27 12.03 10.68 -13.15
CA ASN A 27 13.41 10.18 -13.17
C ASN A 27 13.50 8.72 -12.71
N LEU A 28 12.63 8.27 -11.80
CA LEU A 28 12.73 6.97 -11.15
C LEU A 28 11.56 6.04 -11.44
N TYR A 29 10.37 6.60 -11.63
CA TYR A 29 9.13 5.85 -11.60
C TYR A 29 8.30 6.15 -12.86
N PRO A 30 8.54 5.47 -14.00
CA PRO A 30 7.94 5.83 -15.29
C PRO A 30 6.53 5.25 -15.56
N PHE A 31 5.94 4.57 -14.58
CA PHE A 31 4.65 3.89 -14.66
C PHE A 31 3.57 4.47 -13.71
N GLN A 32 2.44 3.80 -13.57
CA GLN A 32 1.41 4.17 -12.60
C GLN A 32 1.55 3.30 -11.35
N TRP A 33 1.53 3.91 -10.17
CA TRP A 33 1.57 3.22 -8.88
C TRP A 33 0.23 3.34 -8.15
N ASN A 34 -0.13 2.27 -7.45
CA ASN A 34 -1.44 2.08 -6.84
C ASN A 34 -1.80 3.17 -5.82
N TRP A 35 -1.13 3.22 -4.67
CA TRP A 35 -1.53 4.18 -3.63
C TRP A 35 -1.21 5.63 -4.03
N ASP A 36 -0.17 5.84 -4.85
CA ASP A 36 0.22 7.13 -5.43
C ASP A 36 -0.94 7.71 -6.22
N SER A 37 -1.54 6.93 -7.12
CA SER A 37 -2.71 7.35 -7.91
C SER A 37 -3.90 7.74 -7.03
N GLY A 38 -4.06 7.11 -5.87
CA GLY A 38 -5.03 7.52 -4.84
C GLY A 38 -4.79 8.95 -4.34
N PHE A 39 -3.57 9.23 -3.87
CA PHE A 39 -3.20 10.57 -3.38
C PHE A 39 -3.13 11.63 -4.48
N ILE A 40 -2.67 11.25 -5.67
CA ILE A 40 -2.64 12.10 -6.86
C ILE A 40 -4.06 12.51 -7.25
N SER A 41 -5.03 11.59 -7.22
CA SER A 41 -6.43 11.91 -7.47
C SER A 41 -6.97 12.97 -6.50
N LEU A 42 -6.61 12.88 -5.21
CA LEU A 42 -6.94 13.91 -4.21
C LEU A 42 -6.33 15.27 -4.59
N GLY A 43 -5.08 15.30 -5.04
CA GLY A 43 -4.43 16.53 -5.53
C GLY A 43 -5.10 17.11 -6.78
N LEU A 44 -5.33 16.26 -7.80
CA LEU A 44 -5.95 16.65 -9.07
C LEU A 44 -7.36 17.21 -8.87
N CYS A 45 -8.14 16.67 -7.93
CA CYS A 45 -9.55 17.09 -7.73
C CYS A 45 -9.69 18.57 -7.32
N HIS A 46 -8.61 19.22 -6.88
CA HIS A 46 -8.61 20.64 -6.59
C HIS A 46 -8.71 21.53 -7.84
N TYR A 47 -8.31 21.03 -9.01
CA TYR A 47 -8.25 21.87 -10.22
C TYR A 47 -8.57 21.18 -11.55
N ASN A 48 -8.51 19.85 -11.63
CA ASN A 48 -8.98 19.10 -12.77
C ASN A 48 -9.70 17.82 -12.31
N LEU A 49 -11.02 17.93 -12.14
CA LEU A 49 -11.85 16.82 -11.71
C LEU A 49 -11.85 15.66 -12.72
N ASN A 50 -11.82 15.92 -14.03
CA ASN A 50 -11.85 14.84 -15.02
C ASN A 50 -10.58 13.97 -14.91
N ASP A 51 -9.41 14.60 -14.79
CA ASP A 51 -8.14 13.89 -14.62
C ASP A 51 -8.11 13.12 -13.29
N ALA A 52 -8.64 13.70 -12.21
CA ALA A 52 -8.74 13.02 -10.92
C ALA A 52 -9.54 11.70 -11.00
N LEU A 53 -10.67 11.70 -11.71
CA LEU A 53 -11.47 10.49 -11.92
C LEU A 53 -10.78 9.52 -12.89
N GLN A 54 -10.14 10.05 -13.92
CA GLN A 54 -9.44 9.26 -14.94
C GLN A 54 -8.21 8.53 -14.36
N GLU A 55 -7.47 9.15 -13.45
CA GLU A 55 -6.34 8.54 -12.73
C GLU A 55 -6.74 7.21 -12.07
N ILE A 56 -7.84 7.22 -11.30
CA ILE A 56 -8.35 6.03 -10.61
C ILE A 56 -8.92 5.01 -11.60
N ARG A 57 -9.65 5.44 -12.64
CA ARG A 57 -10.13 4.52 -13.69
C ARG A 57 -8.98 3.81 -14.40
N SER A 58 -7.89 4.53 -14.67
CA SER A 58 -6.69 3.97 -15.30
C SER A 58 -6.05 2.91 -14.41
N LEU A 59 -5.91 3.17 -13.10
CA LEU A 59 -5.41 2.20 -12.14
C LEU A 59 -6.28 0.93 -12.12
N PHE A 60 -7.59 1.08 -11.98
CA PHE A 60 -8.54 -0.04 -11.94
C PHE A 60 -8.72 -0.76 -13.28
N SER A 61 -8.16 -0.25 -14.38
CA SER A 61 -8.08 -1.01 -15.64
C SER A 61 -7.11 -2.18 -15.56
N GLY A 62 -6.17 -2.14 -14.62
CA GLY A 62 -5.24 -3.24 -14.33
C GLY A 62 -5.69 -4.19 -13.23
N GLN A 63 -6.90 -4.05 -12.70
CA GLN A 63 -7.44 -4.96 -11.69
C GLN A 63 -7.58 -6.38 -12.28
N TRP A 64 -7.11 -7.38 -11.53
CA TRP A 64 -7.20 -8.78 -11.91
C TRP A 64 -8.62 -9.33 -11.74
N GLY A 65 -8.93 -10.42 -12.43
CA GLY A 65 -10.22 -11.10 -12.36
C GLY A 65 -10.59 -11.58 -10.96
N ASN A 66 -9.61 -11.95 -10.13
CA ASN A 66 -9.80 -12.33 -8.72
C ASN A 66 -9.85 -11.13 -7.76
N GLY A 67 -9.77 -9.89 -8.27
CA GLY A 67 -9.88 -8.67 -7.48
C GLY A 67 -8.56 -8.00 -7.11
N LEU A 68 -7.41 -8.69 -7.24
CA LEU A 68 -6.11 -8.08 -6.96
C LEU A 68 -5.96 -6.76 -7.72
N LEU A 69 -5.71 -5.68 -6.98
CA LEU A 69 -5.25 -4.42 -7.54
C LEU A 69 -3.73 -4.34 -7.39
N PRO A 70 -2.97 -4.52 -8.49
CA PRO A 70 -1.51 -4.58 -8.44
C PRO A 70 -0.90 -3.23 -8.07
N HIS A 71 0.30 -3.24 -7.49
CA HIS A 71 0.99 -2.00 -7.09
C HIS A 71 1.51 -1.18 -8.27
N ILE A 72 1.79 -1.81 -9.43
CA ILE A 72 2.25 -1.13 -10.65
C ILE A 72 1.39 -1.53 -11.85
N ILE A 73 0.97 -0.53 -12.63
CA ILE A 73 0.42 -0.71 -13.98
C ILE A 73 1.45 -0.28 -15.03
N PHE A 74 1.89 -1.23 -15.86
CA PHE A 74 2.84 -1.02 -16.94
C PHE A 74 2.09 -0.59 -18.21
N HIS A 75 1.86 0.71 -18.35
CA HIS A 75 1.17 1.32 -19.50
C HIS A 75 1.96 1.29 -20.81
N SER A 76 3.26 0.96 -20.77
CA SER A 76 4.12 0.84 -21.94
C SER A 76 5.00 -0.41 -21.86
N GLU A 77 4.89 -1.29 -22.85
CA GLU A 77 5.79 -2.44 -23.00
C GLU A 77 7.16 -2.05 -23.57
N GLN A 78 7.28 -0.83 -24.11
CA GLN A 78 8.51 -0.27 -24.70
C GLN A 78 9.41 0.40 -23.67
N GLU A 79 8.86 0.79 -22.50
CA GLU A 79 9.61 1.41 -21.42
C GLU A 79 10.47 0.35 -20.70
N LYS A 80 11.79 0.56 -20.65
CA LYS A 80 12.79 -0.39 -20.12
C LYS A 80 13.70 0.20 -19.03
N THR A 81 13.47 1.46 -18.65
CA THR A 81 14.31 2.17 -17.66
C THR A 81 14.07 1.71 -16.22
N TYR A 82 12.96 1.03 -15.94
CA TYR A 82 12.61 0.53 -14.61
C TYR A 82 12.81 -0.99 -14.49
N PHE A 83 13.27 -1.44 -13.32
CA PHE A 83 13.37 -2.84 -12.93
C PHE A 83 12.91 -3.01 -11.49
N PRO A 84 12.12 -4.06 -11.16
CA PRO A 84 11.60 -5.12 -12.03
C PRO A 84 10.43 -4.67 -12.92
N ASN A 85 10.46 -5.08 -14.19
CA ASN A 85 9.47 -4.72 -15.21
C ASN A 85 8.48 -5.86 -15.48
N PHE A 86 7.45 -5.63 -16.31
CA PHE A 86 6.33 -6.55 -16.51
C PHE A 86 6.73 -7.98 -16.91
N ASP A 87 7.82 -8.12 -17.67
CA ASP A 87 8.39 -9.39 -18.11
C ASP A 87 9.03 -10.16 -16.96
N PHE A 88 9.68 -9.44 -16.05
CA PHE A 88 10.23 -10.02 -14.83
C PHE A 88 9.14 -10.46 -13.85
N TRP A 89 8.09 -9.64 -13.68
CA TRP A 89 6.91 -10.00 -12.90
C TRP A 89 6.20 -11.21 -13.51
N ASN A 90 6.03 -11.25 -14.83
CA ASN A 90 5.34 -12.31 -15.55
C ASN A 90 3.98 -12.67 -14.91
N SER A 91 3.21 -11.65 -14.52
CA SER A 91 1.94 -11.80 -13.79
C SER A 91 0.92 -12.73 -14.46
N ASN A 92 1.00 -12.88 -15.79
CA ASN A 92 0.12 -13.76 -16.56
C ASN A 92 0.37 -15.27 -16.34
N VAL A 93 1.33 -15.67 -15.50
CA VAL A 93 1.33 -17.04 -14.93
C VAL A 93 0.05 -17.32 -14.15
N ASN A 94 -0.58 -16.28 -13.58
CA ASN A 94 -1.93 -16.36 -13.06
C ASN A 94 -2.93 -16.00 -14.17
N PRO A 95 -3.92 -16.88 -14.47
CA PRO A 95 -4.89 -16.63 -15.55
C PRO A 95 -5.86 -15.47 -15.27
N THR A 96 -5.97 -15.02 -14.02
CA THR A 96 -6.82 -13.87 -13.65
C THR A 96 -6.13 -12.53 -13.87
N ALA A 97 -4.80 -12.51 -14.07
CA ALA A 97 -4.09 -11.29 -14.41
C ALA A 97 -4.48 -10.79 -15.81
N PRO A 98 -4.74 -9.48 -15.98
CA PRO A 98 -5.13 -8.95 -17.28
C PRO A 98 -4.00 -9.14 -18.30
N LEU A 99 -4.36 -9.42 -19.55
CA LEU A 99 -3.40 -9.47 -20.65
C LEU A 99 -2.86 -8.07 -20.97
N LYS A 100 -3.72 -7.06 -20.87
CA LYS A 100 -3.43 -5.63 -21.00
C LYS A 100 -4.35 -4.80 -20.08
N PRO A 101 -3.85 -3.72 -19.45
CA PRO A 101 -2.43 -3.38 -19.35
C PRO A 101 -1.65 -4.47 -18.58
N LYS A 102 -0.34 -4.55 -18.80
CA LYS A 102 0.52 -5.41 -17.99
C LYS A 102 0.61 -4.86 -16.58
N SER A 103 0.82 -5.71 -15.58
CA SER A 103 0.92 -5.29 -14.19
C SER A 103 1.91 -6.14 -13.39
N SER A 104 2.29 -5.65 -12.21
CA SER A 104 3.01 -6.44 -11.21
C SER A 104 2.13 -7.51 -10.57
N GLY A 105 2.72 -8.43 -9.78
CA GLY A 105 2.01 -9.49 -9.07
C GLY A 105 1.76 -9.28 -7.57
N ILE A 106 2.13 -8.12 -7.03
CA ILE A 106 1.90 -7.74 -5.61
C ILE A 106 0.99 -6.52 -5.51
N THR A 107 0.46 -6.24 -4.32
CA THR A 107 -0.46 -5.12 -4.05
C THR A 107 0.20 -3.98 -3.27
N GLN A 108 -0.58 -2.97 -2.86
CA GLN A 108 -0.15 -1.82 -2.06
C GLN A 108 -1.29 -1.37 -1.11
N PRO A 109 -1.12 -0.35 -0.24
CA PRO A 109 -2.17 0.05 0.69
C PRO A 109 -3.51 0.42 0.01
N ALA A 110 -4.61 -0.15 0.50
CA ALA A 110 -5.94 -0.01 -0.10
C ALA A 110 -6.62 1.35 0.17
N VAL A 111 -6.05 2.44 -0.33
CA VAL A 111 -6.51 3.81 -0.04
C VAL A 111 -7.83 4.22 -0.71
N HIS A 112 -8.28 3.45 -1.71
CA HIS A 112 -9.28 3.86 -2.69
C HIS A 112 -10.66 4.17 -2.10
N GLY A 113 -11.10 3.44 -1.07
CA GLY A 113 -12.42 3.67 -0.47
C GLY A 113 -12.53 5.07 0.14
N PHE A 114 -11.51 5.52 0.87
CA PHE A 114 -11.52 6.87 1.45
C PHE A 114 -11.17 7.96 0.44
N VAL A 115 -10.44 7.64 -0.64
CA VAL A 115 -10.25 8.57 -1.77
C VAL A 115 -11.59 8.85 -2.45
N VAL A 116 -12.38 7.82 -2.75
CA VAL A 116 -13.72 7.98 -3.33
C VAL A 116 -14.68 8.70 -2.36
N GLU A 117 -14.62 8.38 -1.06
CA GLU A 117 -15.41 9.10 -0.04
C GLU A 117 -15.08 10.59 -0.05
N HIS A 118 -13.79 10.95 -0.10
CA HIS A 118 -13.36 12.35 -0.14
C HIS A 118 -13.90 13.09 -1.37
N LEU A 119 -13.82 12.48 -2.56
CA LEU A 119 -14.37 13.07 -3.79
C LEU A 119 -15.88 13.30 -3.66
N ILE A 120 -16.60 12.35 -3.08
CA ILE A 120 -18.04 12.43 -2.82
C ILE A 120 -18.40 13.48 -1.76
N GLN A 121 -17.56 13.69 -0.74
CA GLN A 121 -17.73 14.76 0.25
C GLN A 121 -17.48 16.14 -0.35
N ARG A 122 -16.47 16.26 -1.23
CA ARG A 122 -16.11 17.50 -1.90
C ARG A 122 -17.12 17.92 -2.96
N PHE A 123 -17.69 16.94 -3.67
CA PHE A 123 -18.62 17.17 -4.79
C PHE A 123 -19.94 16.38 -4.61
N PRO A 124 -20.71 16.62 -3.54
CA PRO A 124 -21.79 15.74 -3.12
C PRO A 124 -22.96 15.66 -4.09
N HIS A 125 -23.17 16.66 -4.94
CA HIS A 125 -24.26 16.70 -5.93
C HIS A 125 -23.77 16.61 -7.37
N ASN A 126 -22.47 16.37 -7.59
CA ASN A 126 -21.93 16.28 -8.93
C ASN A 126 -22.23 14.90 -9.53
N GLU A 127 -23.04 14.86 -10.59
CA GLU A 127 -23.48 13.62 -11.23
C GLU A 127 -22.31 12.76 -11.73
N LYS A 128 -21.22 13.37 -12.22
CA LYS A 128 -20.04 12.63 -12.67
C LYS A 128 -19.35 11.89 -11.52
N VAL A 129 -19.25 12.54 -10.36
CA VAL A 129 -18.62 11.96 -9.17
C VAL A 129 -19.49 10.86 -8.58
N ILE A 130 -20.81 11.07 -8.54
CA ILE A 130 -21.77 10.04 -8.09
C ILE A 130 -21.71 8.81 -9.01
N ALA A 131 -21.73 9.02 -10.34
CA ALA A 131 -21.62 7.94 -11.31
C ALA A 131 -20.29 7.19 -11.17
N PHE A 132 -19.18 7.91 -11.05
CA PHE A 132 -17.86 7.33 -10.79
C PHE A 132 -17.82 6.52 -9.49
N ALA A 133 -18.39 7.03 -8.39
CA ALA A 133 -18.41 6.29 -7.13
C ALA A 133 -19.19 4.98 -7.24
N LYS A 134 -20.34 4.99 -7.94
CA LYS A 134 -21.13 3.77 -8.20
C LYS A 134 -20.40 2.78 -9.13
N GLU A 135 -19.67 3.29 -10.11
CA GLU A 135 -18.83 2.49 -11.02
C GLU A 135 -17.68 1.80 -10.27
N LEU A 136 -16.99 2.53 -9.39
CA LEU A 136 -15.81 2.04 -8.68
C LEU A 136 -16.15 1.21 -7.44
N PHE A 137 -17.29 1.45 -6.80
CA PHE A 137 -17.70 0.72 -5.59
C PHE A 137 -17.53 -0.80 -5.70
N PRO A 138 -18.14 -1.51 -6.67
CA PRO A 138 -17.99 -2.97 -6.76
C PRO A 138 -16.55 -3.40 -7.07
N LYS A 139 -15.76 -2.56 -7.76
CA LYS A 139 -14.35 -2.84 -8.05
C LYS A 139 -13.50 -2.76 -6.79
N ILE A 140 -13.71 -1.74 -5.95
CA ILE A 140 -13.00 -1.60 -4.67
C ILE A 140 -13.41 -2.73 -3.72
N VAL A 141 -14.70 -3.08 -3.66
CA VAL A 141 -15.18 -4.23 -2.87
C VAL A 141 -14.49 -5.52 -3.33
N ASN A 142 -14.38 -5.75 -4.64
CA ASN A 142 -13.67 -6.94 -5.15
C ASN A 142 -12.18 -6.95 -4.78
N TYR A 143 -11.55 -5.78 -4.71
CA TYR A 143 -10.18 -5.68 -4.22
C TYR A 143 -10.06 -5.97 -2.72
N HIS A 144 -10.99 -5.47 -1.91
CA HIS A 144 -11.01 -5.82 -0.48
C HIS A 144 -11.28 -7.31 -0.29
N ARG A 145 -12.18 -7.91 -1.08
CA ARG A 145 -12.42 -9.35 -1.10
C ARG A 145 -11.13 -10.13 -1.35
N PHE A 146 -10.34 -9.71 -2.34
CA PHE A 146 -9.03 -10.32 -2.57
C PHE A 146 -8.15 -10.30 -1.31
N LEU A 147 -8.10 -9.18 -0.59
CA LEU A 147 -7.28 -9.05 0.62
C LEU A 147 -7.79 -9.93 1.77
N TYR A 148 -9.09 -10.10 1.93
CA TYR A 148 -9.64 -10.98 2.99
C TYR A 148 -9.64 -12.47 2.60
N GLU A 149 -9.85 -12.81 1.33
CA GLU A 149 -9.92 -14.20 0.90
C GLU A 149 -8.54 -14.81 0.63
N PHE A 150 -7.62 -14.03 0.04
CA PHE A 150 -6.32 -14.55 -0.41
C PHE A 150 -5.15 -14.11 0.48
N ARG A 151 -5.35 -13.15 1.39
CA ARG A 151 -4.28 -12.66 2.29
C ARG A 151 -4.58 -12.85 3.77
N ASP A 152 -5.67 -13.52 4.14
CA ASP A 152 -6.01 -13.80 5.53
C ASP A 152 -6.32 -15.29 5.72
N PRO A 153 -5.28 -16.16 5.75
CA PRO A 153 -5.45 -17.61 5.73
C PRO A 153 -6.17 -18.13 6.98
N ASN A 154 -6.07 -17.40 8.09
CA ASN A 154 -6.71 -17.74 9.36
C ASN A 154 -8.10 -17.13 9.51
N LYS A 155 -8.56 -16.35 8.52
CA LYS A 155 -9.83 -15.62 8.55
C LYS A 155 -10.00 -14.83 9.84
N GLU A 156 -8.95 -14.14 10.28
CA GLU A 156 -8.97 -13.36 11.53
C GLU A 156 -9.36 -11.90 11.32
N GLY A 157 -9.62 -11.49 10.08
CA GLY A 157 -9.89 -10.12 9.66
C GLY A 157 -8.61 -9.30 9.47
N LEU A 158 -7.43 -9.91 9.32
CA LEU A 158 -6.16 -9.20 9.14
C LEU A 158 -5.34 -9.82 8.01
N MET A 159 -5.08 -9.02 6.98
CA MET A 159 -4.35 -9.43 5.79
C MET A 159 -2.83 -9.45 6.04
N PHE A 160 -2.11 -10.39 5.39
CA PHE A 160 -0.65 -10.45 5.35
C PHE A 160 -0.06 -9.85 4.06
N ILE A 161 1.07 -9.18 4.20
CA ILE A 161 1.99 -8.90 3.11
C ILE A 161 3.02 -10.02 3.01
N PHE A 162 3.38 -10.39 1.79
CA PHE A 162 4.46 -11.36 1.54
C PHE A 162 5.69 -10.73 0.89
N HIS A 163 5.63 -9.44 0.60
CA HIS A 163 6.75 -8.68 0.06
C HIS A 163 6.81 -7.29 0.71
N PRO A 164 7.99 -6.80 1.17
CA PRO A 164 8.14 -5.48 1.79
C PRO A 164 7.54 -4.32 0.98
N TRP A 165 7.74 -4.32 -0.34
CA TRP A 165 7.14 -3.35 -1.28
C TRP A 165 5.62 -3.22 -1.21
N GLU A 166 4.90 -4.24 -0.71
CA GLU A 166 3.45 -4.12 -0.51
C GLU A 166 3.09 -3.11 0.56
N SER A 167 3.96 -2.90 1.55
CA SER A 167 3.75 -1.91 2.61
C SER A 167 3.91 -0.46 2.14
N GLY A 168 4.57 -0.24 0.99
CA GLY A 168 5.06 1.08 0.56
C GLY A 168 6.23 1.62 1.38
N ARG A 169 6.81 0.81 2.28
CA ARG A 169 7.93 1.14 3.17
C ARG A 169 9.06 0.15 2.96
N ASP A 170 9.55 0.11 1.73
CA ASP A 170 10.35 -0.96 1.13
C ASP A 170 11.54 -1.43 1.97
N ASN A 171 12.30 -0.51 2.54
CA ASN A 171 13.56 -0.72 3.25
C ASN A 171 13.44 -0.54 4.77
N SER A 172 12.21 -0.54 5.31
CA SER A 172 11.96 -0.35 6.73
C SER A 172 12.67 -1.43 7.56
N PRO A 173 13.33 -1.05 8.68
CA PRO A 173 13.96 -2.02 9.57
C PRO A 173 13.00 -3.05 10.18
N LEU A 174 11.68 -2.78 10.13
CA LEU A 174 10.64 -3.74 10.52
C LEU A 174 10.78 -5.10 9.81
N TRP A 175 11.31 -5.09 8.59
CA TRP A 175 11.35 -6.25 7.71
C TRP A 175 12.62 -7.08 7.87
N ASP A 176 13.67 -6.53 8.49
CA ASP A 176 15.02 -7.09 8.46
C ASP A 176 15.06 -8.51 9.07
N GLU A 177 14.56 -8.71 10.30
CA GLU A 177 14.53 -10.04 10.94
C GLU A 177 13.75 -11.07 10.08
N SER A 178 12.72 -10.61 9.39
CA SER A 178 11.89 -11.48 8.55
C SER A 178 12.55 -11.85 7.24
N LEU A 179 13.27 -10.89 6.66
CA LEU A 179 14.06 -11.07 5.45
C LEU A 179 15.28 -11.96 5.72
N ASP A 180 15.90 -11.87 6.89
CA ASP A 180 17.10 -12.64 7.25
C ASP A 180 16.84 -14.16 7.37
N ARG A 181 15.57 -14.59 7.46
CA ARG A 181 15.19 -16.00 7.34
C ARG A 181 15.33 -16.56 5.92
N ILE A 182 15.47 -15.68 4.92
CA ILE A 182 15.60 -16.06 3.52
C ILE A 182 17.06 -16.37 3.23
N GLU A 183 17.36 -17.67 3.14
CA GLU A 183 18.64 -18.17 2.64
C GLU A 183 18.63 -18.16 1.11
N ILE A 184 19.51 -17.34 0.50
CA ILE A 184 19.58 -17.19 -0.96
C ILE A 184 20.54 -18.20 -1.56
N ASP A 185 20.01 -19.13 -2.36
CA ASP A 185 20.81 -19.88 -3.32
C ASP A 185 20.93 -19.07 -4.63
N HIS A 186 22.05 -18.37 -4.81
CA HIS A 186 22.33 -17.56 -6.00
C HIS A 186 22.34 -18.36 -7.31
N SER A 187 22.41 -19.70 -7.27
CA SER A 187 22.29 -20.54 -8.46
C SER A 187 20.84 -20.66 -8.96
N THR A 188 19.87 -20.47 -8.06
CA THR A 188 18.43 -20.54 -8.34
C THR A 188 17.81 -19.17 -8.61
N LEU A 189 18.48 -18.09 -8.18
CA LEU A 189 18.01 -16.73 -8.38
C LEU A 189 18.16 -16.34 -9.87
N PRO A 190 17.09 -15.86 -10.54
CA PRO A 190 17.21 -15.40 -11.92
C PRO A 190 18.19 -14.24 -12.03
N LYS A 191 19.01 -14.20 -13.08
CA LYS A 191 19.94 -13.09 -13.32
C LYS A 191 19.17 -11.78 -13.52
N TYR A 192 19.64 -10.71 -12.89
CA TYR A 192 19.06 -9.38 -13.03
C TYR A 192 20.12 -8.27 -12.92
N THR A 193 19.73 -7.06 -13.29
CA THR A 193 20.55 -5.85 -13.11
C THR A 193 19.69 -4.76 -12.51
N ARG A 194 20.10 -4.25 -11.35
CA ARG A 194 19.45 -3.11 -10.70
C ARG A 194 19.55 -1.86 -11.56
N ARG A 195 18.45 -1.10 -11.63
CA ARG A 195 18.37 0.16 -12.37
C ARG A 195 18.34 1.37 -11.44
N ASP A 196 17.82 1.19 -10.23
CA ASP A 196 17.64 2.25 -9.25
C ASP A 196 18.97 2.81 -8.71
N THR A 197 20.00 1.98 -8.57
CA THR A 197 21.37 2.42 -8.16
C THR A 197 22.09 3.27 -9.19
N SER A 198 21.55 3.39 -10.41
CA SER A 198 22.11 4.26 -11.45
C SER A 198 21.49 5.67 -11.46
N ILE A 199 20.49 5.90 -10.59
CA ILE A 199 19.61 7.09 -10.63
C ILE A 199 19.54 7.79 -9.26
N ALA A 200 19.68 7.06 -8.15
CA ALA A 200 19.65 7.59 -6.78
C ALA A 200 20.94 7.25 -6.00
N ASP A 201 21.20 7.97 -4.91
CA ASP A 201 22.37 7.74 -4.05
C ASP A 201 22.29 6.35 -3.39
N ALA A 202 23.40 5.64 -3.31
CA ALA A 202 23.44 4.25 -2.82
C ALA A 202 23.02 4.16 -1.35
N ASP A 203 23.33 5.20 -0.55
CA ASP A 203 23.01 5.28 0.88
C ASP A 203 21.50 5.43 1.14
N GLU A 204 20.72 5.85 0.13
CA GLU A 204 19.25 6.01 0.20
C GLU A 204 18.50 4.78 -0.34
N ARG A 205 19.21 3.68 -0.69
CA ARG A 205 18.63 2.51 -1.35
C ARG A 205 18.89 1.20 -0.59
N PRO A 206 18.06 0.16 -0.81
CA PRO A 206 18.33 -1.17 -0.28
C PRO A 206 19.71 -1.69 -0.71
N THR A 207 20.36 -2.49 0.14
CA THR A 207 21.62 -3.16 -0.18
C THR A 207 21.42 -4.21 -1.29
N SER A 208 22.51 -4.69 -1.90
CA SER A 208 22.42 -5.79 -2.90
C SER A 208 21.82 -7.06 -2.30
N GLU A 209 22.19 -7.41 -1.07
CA GLU A 209 21.67 -8.58 -0.36
C GLU A 209 20.16 -8.46 -0.07
N GLN A 210 19.71 -7.29 0.37
CA GLN A 210 18.28 -7.02 0.53
C GLN A 210 17.54 -7.14 -0.82
N TYR A 211 18.15 -6.69 -1.91
CA TYR A 211 17.55 -6.79 -3.25
C TYR A 211 17.47 -8.23 -3.74
N ASP A 212 18.44 -9.10 -3.41
CA ASP A 212 18.36 -10.54 -3.71
C ASP A 212 17.17 -11.19 -3.00
N ARG A 213 16.91 -10.81 -1.73
CA ARG A 213 15.74 -11.26 -0.98
C ARG A 213 14.43 -10.74 -1.57
N TYR A 214 14.39 -9.51 -2.09
CA TYR A 214 13.22 -9.04 -2.84
C TYR A 214 12.99 -9.88 -4.09
N VAL A 215 14.04 -10.09 -4.90
CA VAL A 215 13.94 -10.93 -6.11
C VAL A 215 13.52 -12.37 -5.80
N TYR A 216 13.98 -12.94 -4.68
CA TYR A 216 13.51 -14.23 -4.20
C TYR A 216 11.99 -14.24 -3.97
N LEU A 217 11.45 -13.25 -3.25
CA LEU A 217 10.02 -13.16 -2.97
C LEU A 217 9.18 -12.93 -4.25
N LEU A 218 9.72 -12.20 -5.24
CA LEU A 218 9.11 -12.09 -6.57
C LEU A 218 9.02 -13.45 -7.26
N GLN A 219 10.09 -14.24 -7.19
CA GLN A 219 10.12 -15.56 -7.79
C GLN A 219 9.19 -16.52 -7.05
N LEU A 220 9.10 -16.43 -5.71
CA LEU A 220 8.16 -17.21 -4.91
C LEU A 220 6.71 -16.91 -5.32
N GLY A 221 6.34 -15.63 -5.45
CA GLY A 221 5.02 -15.25 -5.92
C GLY A 221 4.72 -15.83 -7.30
N LYS A 222 5.67 -15.74 -8.24
CA LYS A 222 5.52 -16.28 -9.60
C LYS A 222 5.40 -17.81 -9.63
N THR A 223 6.24 -18.52 -8.88
CA THR A 223 6.23 -20.00 -8.81
C THR A 223 4.92 -20.52 -8.22
N ASN A 224 4.35 -19.81 -7.25
CA ASN A 224 3.05 -20.12 -6.67
C ASN A 224 1.88 -19.50 -7.45
N LEU A 225 2.09 -19.08 -8.70
CA LEU A 225 1.07 -18.50 -9.58
C LEU A 225 0.32 -17.32 -8.96
N TYR A 226 0.95 -16.58 -8.05
CA TYR A 226 0.34 -15.51 -7.25
C TYR A 226 -0.91 -15.95 -6.47
N ASP A 227 -1.00 -17.24 -6.13
CA ASP A 227 -2.05 -17.79 -5.29
C ASP A 227 -1.78 -17.50 -3.81
N GLY A 228 -2.80 -17.01 -3.12
CA GLY A 228 -2.69 -16.54 -1.74
C GLY A 228 -2.42 -17.65 -0.73
N GLU A 229 -3.10 -18.79 -0.88
CA GLU A 229 -2.97 -19.94 0.01
C GLU A 229 -1.59 -20.59 -0.15
N ALA A 230 -1.17 -20.84 -1.39
CA ALA A 230 0.17 -21.38 -1.66
C ALA A 230 1.30 -20.45 -1.19
N ILE A 231 1.16 -19.13 -1.36
CA ILE A 231 2.12 -18.16 -0.81
C ILE A 231 2.12 -18.18 0.73
N ALA A 232 0.94 -18.27 1.35
CA ALA A 232 0.80 -18.33 2.80
C ALA A 232 1.39 -19.60 3.41
N GLU A 233 1.48 -20.69 2.65
CA GLU A 233 2.17 -21.92 3.07
C GLU A 233 3.69 -21.79 2.95
N GLU A 234 4.18 -21.30 1.80
CA GLU A 234 5.60 -21.39 1.44
C GLU A 234 6.45 -20.16 1.83
N SER A 235 5.86 -18.97 1.93
CA SER A 235 6.65 -17.73 2.04
C SER A 235 7.37 -17.59 3.39
N PRO A 236 8.70 -17.44 3.47
CA PRO A 236 9.41 -17.18 4.74
C PRO A 236 9.14 -15.76 5.29
N PHE A 237 8.62 -14.86 4.46
CA PHE A 237 8.17 -13.52 4.81
C PHE A 237 6.64 -13.47 4.76
N LEU A 238 6.00 -13.39 5.94
CA LEU A 238 4.54 -13.33 6.05
C LEU A 238 4.14 -12.41 7.20
N ILE A 239 3.87 -11.15 6.90
CA ILE A 239 3.68 -10.11 7.91
C ILE A 239 2.27 -9.53 7.87
N GLN A 240 1.58 -9.51 9.00
CA GLN A 240 0.42 -8.67 9.16
C GLN A 240 0.87 -7.26 9.52
N ASP A 241 0.88 -6.42 8.50
CA ASP A 241 1.31 -5.03 8.61
C ASP A 241 0.19 -4.17 9.22
N SER A 242 0.52 -3.47 10.31
CA SER A 242 -0.37 -2.53 11.00
C SER A 242 -0.89 -1.42 10.09
N MET A 243 -0.06 -0.87 9.20
CA MET A 243 -0.45 0.22 8.31
C MET A 243 -1.40 -0.24 7.21
N MET A 244 -1.07 -1.36 6.56
CA MET A 244 -1.89 -1.97 5.52
C MET A 244 -3.30 -2.27 6.04
N ASN A 245 -3.38 -2.91 7.20
CA ASN A 245 -4.65 -3.28 7.81
C ASN A 245 -5.43 -2.07 8.32
N ALA A 246 -4.78 -1.06 8.91
CA ALA A 246 -5.44 0.18 9.31
C ALA A 246 -6.03 0.93 8.10
N ILE A 247 -5.30 0.99 6.99
CA ILE A 247 -5.77 1.60 5.74
C ILE A 247 -6.95 0.81 5.15
N LEU A 248 -6.89 -0.52 5.15
CA LEU A 248 -8.01 -1.37 4.70
C LEU A 248 -9.26 -1.14 5.56
N ILE A 249 -9.13 -1.12 6.89
CA ILE A 249 -10.23 -0.82 7.82
C ILE A 249 -10.81 0.58 7.56
N LYS A 250 -9.95 1.58 7.32
CA LYS A 250 -10.41 2.92 6.96
C LYS A 250 -11.19 2.91 5.64
N SER A 251 -10.67 2.19 4.64
CA SER A 251 -11.29 2.07 3.32
C SER A 251 -12.64 1.35 3.38
N ASN A 252 -12.75 0.27 4.16
CA ASN A 252 -14.01 -0.43 4.47
C ASN A 252 -15.03 0.53 5.07
N ALA A 253 -14.66 1.27 6.11
CA ALA A 253 -15.54 2.26 6.74
C ALA A 253 -16.06 3.31 5.73
N SER A 254 -15.21 3.73 4.81
CA SER A 254 -15.56 4.66 3.73
C SER A 254 -16.54 4.03 2.72
N LEU A 255 -16.31 2.79 2.31
CA LEU A 255 -17.24 2.06 1.44
C LEU A 255 -18.59 1.84 2.11
N ILE A 256 -18.64 1.46 3.39
CA ILE A 256 -19.91 1.29 4.13
C ILE A 256 -20.74 2.59 4.07
N LYS A 257 -20.12 3.75 4.26
CA LYS A 257 -20.81 5.05 4.14
C LYS A 257 -21.29 5.33 2.73
N ILE A 258 -20.46 5.07 1.71
CA ILE A 258 -20.84 5.25 0.30
C ILE A 258 -22.01 4.33 -0.07
N GLY A 259 -21.95 3.06 0.34
CA GLY A 259 -22.97 2.07 0.07
C GLY A 259 -24.30 2.44 0.71
N LYS A 260 -24.30 2.79 2.00
CA LYS A 260 -25.49 3.31 2.69
C LYS A 260 -26.08 4.55 2.02
N ARG A 261 -25.24 5.48 1.57
CA ARG A 261 -25.68 6.70 0.90
C ARG A 261 -26.39 6.41 -0.44
N PHE A 262 -25.96 5.39 -1.16
CA PHE A 262 -26.45 5.10 -2.51
C PHE A 262 -27.31 3.83 -2.62
N GLY A 263 -27.61 3.16 -1.51
CA GLY A 263 -28.37 1.91 -1.48
C GLY A 263 -27.64 0.73 -2.13
N LEU A 264 -26.31 0.68 -2.01
CA LEU A 264 -25.48 -0.44 -2.48
C LEU A 264 -25.28 -1.45 -1.34
N ASP A 265 -25.07 -2.71 -1.68
CA ASP A 265 -24.83 -3.76 -0.69
C ASP A 265 -23.49 -3.54 0.06
N THR A 266 -23.56 -3.62 1.39
CA THR A 266 -22.42 -3.45 2.30
C THR A 266 -22.21 -4.62 3.24
N GLY A 267 -23.02 -5.69 3.16
CA GLY A 267 -23.06 -6.73 4.19
C GLY A 267 -21.69 -7.36 4.46
N GLU A 268 -21.03 -7.82 3.40
CA GLU A 268 -19.68 -8.43 3.47
C GLU A 268 -18.63 -7.44 4.04
N ILE A 269 -18.70 -6.16 3.67
CA ILE A 269 -17.78 -5.13 4.14
C ILE A 269 -18.00 -4.83 5.62
N GLU A 270 -19.26 -4.85 6.09
CA GLU A 270 -19.59 -4.64 7.50
C GLU A 270 -19.10 -5.80 8.37
N GLU A 271 -19.17 -7.04 7.88
CA GLU A 271 -18.61 -8.21 8.55
C GLU A 271 -17.09 -8.10 8.70
N TRP A 272 -16.38 -7.85 7.61
CA TRP A 272 -14.93 -7.60 7.64
C TRP A 272 -14.56 -6.44 8.57
N GLN A 273 -15.30 -5.34 8.50
CA GLN A 273 -15.04 -4.16 9.34
C GLN A 273 -15.12 -4.49 10.84
N GLN A 274 -16.16 -5.23 11.25
CA GLN A 274 -16.34 -5.61 12.65
C GLN A 274 -15.23 -6.54 13.12
N GLN A 275 -14.91 -7.55 12.32
CA GLN A 275 -13.87 -8.52 12.63
C GLN A 275 -12.49 -7.86 12.72
N SER A 276 -12.09 -7.12 11.68
CA SER A 276 -10.78 -6.46 11.60
C SER A 276 -10.53 -5.51 12.77
N ILE A 277 -11.51 -4.68 13.15
CA ILE A 277 -11.33 -3.75 14.29
C ILE A 277 -11.06 -4.52 15.59
N SER A 278 -11.81 -5.60 15.84
CA SER A 278 -11.67 -6.39 17.05
C SER A 278 -10.28 -7.03 17.12
N THR A 279 -9.90 -7.76 16.06
CA THR A 279 -8.61 -8.47 16.01
C THR A 279 -7.43 -7.51 16.01
N PHE A 280 -7.51 -6.39 15.28
CA PHE A 280 -6.45 -5.38 15.25
C PHE A 280 -6.13 -4.84 16.65
N LYS A 281 -7.17 -4.48 17.41
CA LYS A 281 -7.01 -3.96 18.80
C LYS A 281 -6.31 -4.96 19.71
N GLN A 282 -6.66 -6.22 19.60
CA GLN A 282 -6.13 -7.28 20.45
C GLN A 282 -4.71 -7.69 20.05
N LYS A 283 -4.44 -7.82 18.75
CA LYS A 283 -3.21 -8.41 18.23
C LYS A 283 -2.09 -7.39 18.01
N MET A 284 -2.42 -6.14 17.67
CA MET A 284 -1.44 -5.16 17.21
C MET A 284 -1.00 -4.16 18.29
N TRP A 285 -1.77 -3.96 19.37
CA TRP A 285 -1.34 -3.06 20.44
C TRP A 285 -0.32 -3.73 21.35
N ASN A 286 0.78 -3.03 21.65
CA ASN A 286 1.74 -3.45 22.66
C ASN A 286 1.73 -2.48 23.84
N GLU A 287 1.30 -2.95 25.00
CA GLU A 287 1.15 -2.11 26.21
C GLU A 287 2.48 -1.53 26.70
N SER A 288 3.55 -2.33 26.68
CA SER A 288 4.88 -1.91 27.14
C SER A 288 5.50 -0.85 26.24
N LEU A 289 5.29 -0.96 24.92
CA LEU A 289 5.77 0.00 23.93
C LEU A 289 4.87 1.25 23.86
N GLY A 290 3.60 1.12 24.27
CA GLY A 290 2.59 2.16 24.13
C GLY A 290 2.27 2.50 22.68
N PHE A 291 2.35 1.49 21.79
CA PHE A 291 2.28 1.65 20.33
C PHE A 291 1.60 0.46 19.65
N PHE A 292 1.06 0.67 18.45
CA PHE A 292 0.68 -0.43 17.58
C PHE A 292 1.89 -0.94 16.79
N THR A 293 1.98 -2.26 16.61
CA THR A 293 3.09 -2.95 15.96
C THR A 293 2.61 -3.82 14.82
N CYS A 294 3.51 -4.24 13.93
CA CYS A 294 3.21 -5.32 12.98
C CYS A 294 3.29 -6.69 13.67
N TYR A 295 2.76 -7.74 13.05
CA TYR A 295 2.84 -9.11 13.54
C TYR A 295 3.46 -10.02 12.50
N ASP A 296 4.49 -10.77 12.90
CA ASP A 296 5.15 -11.77 12.05
C ASP A 296 4.46 -13.12 12.23
N LEU A 297 3.81 -13.62 11.17
CA LEU A 297 3.10 -14.89 11.21
C LEU A 297 4.03 -16.10 11.19
N ARG A 298 5.30 -15.95 10.78
CA ARG A 298 6.28 -17.05 10.81
C ARG A 298 6.97 -17.16 12.15
N ALA A 299 7.29 -16.03 12.76
CA ALA A 299 7.87 -15.98 14.10
C ALA A 299 6.82 -16.01 15.22
N GLU A 300 5.53 -15.94 14.87
CA GLU A 300 4.38 -15.89 15.78
C GLU A 300 4.53 -14.83 16.89
N LYS A 301 5.02 -13.64 16.51
CA LYS A 301 5.29 -12.55 17.47
C LYS A 301 5.06 -11.17 16.87
N GLN A 302 4.81 -10.20 17.75
CA GLN A 302 4.82 -8.78 17.38
C GLN A 302 6.24 -8.32 17.01
N ILE A 303 6.34 -7.41 16.04
CA ILE A 303 7.57 -6.71 15.65
C ILE A 303 7.64 -5.40 16.47
N LEU A 304 8.44 -5.41 17.54
CA LEU A 304 8.40 -4.42 18.62
C LEU A 304 9.21 -3.14 18.34
N TYR A 305 8.81 -2.38 17.32
CA TYR A 305 9.37 -1.05 17.02
C TYR A 305 8.28 0.02 16.96
N LYS A 306 8.63 1.26 17.32
CA LYS A 306 7.76 2.42 17.00
C LYS A 306 8.11 2.91 15.62
N GLU A 307 7.11 2.92 14.75
CA GLU A 307 7.26 3.21 13.34
C GLU A 307 5.93 3.82 12.84
N ILE A 308 5.93 4.63 11.78
CA ILE A 308 4.75 5.41 11.35
C ILE A 308 3.47 4.59 11.16
N GLY A 309 3.59 3.32 10.77
CA GLY A 309 2.50 2.37 10.67
C GLY A 309 1.75 2.15 11.99
N GLY A 310 2.42 2.25 13.13
CA GLY A 310 1.81 2.19 14.46
C GLY A 310 0.95 3.41 14.84
N ILE A 311 1.06 4.52 14.08
CA ILE A 311 0.24 5.74 14.25
C ILE A 311 -0.98 5.70 13.33
N SER A 312 -0.85 5.07 12.17
CA SER A 312 -1.90 4.98 11.15
C SER A 312 -3.27 4.46 11.64
N PRO A 313 -3.41 3.63 12.69
CA PRO A 313 -4.72 3.19 13.19
C PRO A 313 -5.62 4.34 13.66
N VAL A 314 -5.02 5.49 14.03
CA VAL A 314 -5.76 6.72 14.35
C VAL A 314 -6.65 7.17 13.20
N LEU A 315 -6.19 7.03 11.94
CA LEU A 315 -6.96 7.37 10.74
C LEU A 315 -8.27 6.58 10.67
N ALA A 316 -8.24 5.33 11.11
CA ALA A 316 -9.37 4.41 11.10
C ALA A 316 -10.23 4.48 12.37
N GLY A 317 -9.88 5.33 13.35
CA GLY A 317 -10.57 5.41 14.63
C GLY A 317 -10.48 4.13 15.46
N ILE A 318 -9.40 3.35 15.26
CA ILE A 318 -9.18 2.09 15.98
C ILE A 318 -8.79 2.34 17.45
N PRO A 319 -7.82 3.22 17.80
CA PRO A 319 -7.33 3.32 19.16
C PRO A 319 -8.43 3.72 20.17
N SER A 320 -8.32 3.20 21.39
CA SER A 320 -9.06 3.77 22.54
C SER A 320 -8.55 5.19 22.85
N GLU A 321 -9.27 5.94 23.69
CA GLU A 321 -8.83 7.28 24.11
C GLU A 321 -7.46 7.24 24.80
N ALA A 322 -7.21 6.24 25.65
CA ALA A 322 -5.92 6.05 26.31
C ALA A 322 -4.79 5.73 25.31
N GLN A 323 -5.06 4.86 24.33
CA GLN A 323 -4.10 4.52 23.27
C GLN A 323 -3.81 5.73 22.38
N ALA A 324 -4.84 6.46 21.95
CA ALA A 324 -4.71 7.68 21.17
C ALA A 324 -3.92 8.75 21.94
N LYS A 325 -4.14 8.86 23.26
CA LYS A 325 -3.35 9.75 24.13
C LYS A 325 -1.87 9.33 24.15
N SER A 326 -1.56 8.05 24.31
CA SER A 326 -0.18 7.54 24.27
C SER A 326 0.53 7.92 22.97
N LEU A 327 -0.12 7.69 21.82
CA LEU A 327 0.41 8.06 20.50
C LEU A 327 0.61 9.58 20.37
N ASN A 328 -0.35 10.38 20.84
CA ASN A 328 -0.25 11.84 20.82
C ASN A 328 0.88 12.35 21.73
N ASP A 329 1.02 11.81 22.94
CA ASP A 329 2.08 12.20 23.87
C ASP A 329 3.47 11.96 23.26
N TYR A 330 3.65 10.83 22.55
CA TYR A 330 4.86 10.55 21.78
C TYR A 330 5.12 11.58 20.68
N LEU A 331 4.11 11.90 19.86
CA LEU A 331 4.22 12.92 18.80
C LEU A 331 4.51 14.32 19.36
N GLN A 332 3.89 14.70 20.47
CA GLN A 332 4.14 15.98 21.14
C GLN A 332 5.56 16.06 21.72
N SER A 333 6.08 14.94 22.26
CA SER A 333 7.47 14.83 22.69
C SER A 333 8.43 15.09 21.53
N LEU A 334 8.21 14.46 20.36
CA LEU A 334 9.00 14.69 19.16
C LEU A 334 8.95 16.16 18.70
N HIS A 335 7.75 16.75 18.64
CA HIS A 335 7.58 18.15 18.26
C HIS A 335 8.33 19.10 19.20
N THR A 336 8.23 18.87 20.51
CA THR A 336 8.92 19.68 21.53
C THR A 336 10.45 19.56 21.41
N ARG A 337 10.96 18.43 20.95
CA ARG A 337 12.38 18.20 20.64
C ARG A 337 12.82 18.76 19.29
N GLY A 338 11.92 19.39 18.53
CA GLY A 338 12.25 20.06 17.26
C GLY A 338 12.22 19.16 16.03
N TYR A 339 11.68 17.95 16.12
CA TYR A 339 11.52 17.07 14.96
C TYR A 339 10.30 17.47 14.11
N TYR A 340 10.43 17.31 12.79
CA TYR A 340 9.27 17.33 11.90
C TYR A 340 8.44 16.07 12.11
N LEU A 341 7.11 16.24 12.21
CA LEU A 341 6.19 15.12 12.40
C LEU A 341 5.60 14.66 11.07
N CYS A 342 5.37 13.36 10.86
CA CYS A 342 5.75 12.22 11.70
C CYS A 342 6.99 11.54 11.08
N PRO A 343 8.07 11.27 11.84
CA PRO A 343 9.19 10.49 11.29
C PRO A 343 8.72 9.08 10.92
N SER A 344 9.37 8.46 9.93
CA SER A 344 9.07 7.10 9.49
C SER A 344 9.34 6.07 10.58
N PHE A 345 10.38 6.27 11.40
CA PHE A 345 10.82 5.36 12.46
C PHE A 345 11.12 6.12 13.77
N ASP A 346 11.21 5.41 14.90
CA ASP A 346 11.55 6.02 16.21
C ASP A 346 12.92 6.69 16.14
N VAL A 347 12.98 8.00 16.39
CA VAL A 347 14.23 8.78 16.32
C VAL A 347 15.22 8.42 17.42
N ASP A 348 14.74 7.72 18.46
CA ASP A 348 15.55 7.27 19.59
C ASP A 348 16.08 5.84 19.41
N ASP A 349 15.66 5.12 18.37
CA ASP A 349 16.09 3.75 18.09
C ASP A 349 17.44 3.72 17.35
N PRO A 350 18.37 2.81 17.69
CA PRO A 350 19.65 2.69 17.00
C PRO A 350 19.58 2.43 15.49
N LEU A 351 18.45 1.92 14.98
CA LEU A 351 18.21 1.68 13.56
C LEU A 351 17.70 2.93 12.82
N PHE A 352 17.45 4.03 13.53
CA PHE A 352 17.05 5.29 12.91
C PHE A 352 18.17 5.88 12.06
N ASP A 353 17.84 6.16 10.80
CA ASP A 353 18.67 6.94 9.91
C ASP A 353 17.83 8.03 9.25
N SER A 354 18.18 9.29 9.53
CA SER A 354 17.49 10.47 9.00
C SER A 354 17.47 10.59 7.48
N LYS A 355 18.30 9.82 6.78
CA LYS A 355 18.38 9.79 5.32
C LYS A 355 17.70 8.58 4.68
N ARG A 356 17.28 7.58 5.47
CA ARG A 356 16.86 6.27 4.96
C ARG A 356 15.40 5.93 5.24
#